data_AF-A0A7Z1MF84-F1
#
_entry.id   AF-A0A7Z1MF84-F1
#
_cell.length_a   1.000
_cell.length_b   1.000
_cell.length_c   1.000
_cell.angle_alpha   90.00
_cell.angle_beta   90.00
_cell.angle_gamma   90.00
#
_symmetry.space_group_name_H-M   'P 1'
#
loop_
_entity.id
_entity.type
_entity.pdbx_description
1 polymer ?
#
loop_
_entity_poly.entity_id
_entity_poly.type
_entity_poly.pdbx_seq_one_letter_code
_entity_poly.pdbx_strand_id
1 'polypeptide(L)'
;MTQEKFDTIYQRAAHRKGGAAELEKIVRAPLSQAELSQITDDRWLAAFTEKVFQCGISWNVVRKKWPQFEEVFFEFDIEKMLMLPNEMWEQKAQDPRIIRHLTKVMTIPANAMMIHNAKREADSFSQMVADWPSERITELWDYLKKHGKRLGGNTGAYTLRQMGKDTFILSSDVEAHLRSTDVVDSGRNTKRAQLAAGKAFNEWQQQSGRSLSEISQIVAYSCGDNRV
;
A
#
# COMPACT_ATOMS: atom_id res chain seq x y z
N MET A 1 -23.70 6.26 18.08
CA MET A 1 -23.30 5.70 16.78
C MET A 1 -22.72 4.33 17.05
N THR A 2 -23.34 3.27 16.56
CA THR A 2 -22.93 1.90 16.88
C THR A 2 -22.22 1.35 15.66
N GLN A 3 -20.90 1.36 15.69
CA GLN A 3 -20.08 0.68 14.69
C GLN A 3 -20.54 -0.78 14.56
N GLU A 4 -20.77 -1.25 13.33
CA GLU A 4 -21.20 -2.62 13.07
C GLU A 4 -20.20 -3.62 13.66
N LYS A 5 -20.69 -4.68 14.30
CA LYS A 5 -19.83 -5.73 14.86
C LYS A 5 -19.14 -6.49 13.72
N PHE A 6 -17.87 -6.84 13.93
CA PHE A 6 -17.11 -7.53 12.89
C PHE A 6 -17.72 -8.88 12.49
N ASP A 7 -18.29 -9.62 13.44
CA ASP A 7 -18.96 -10.90 13.13
C ASP A 7 -20.10 -10.72 12.12
N THR A 8 -20.90 -9.66 12.23
CA THR A 8 -21.97 -9.37 11.26
C THR A 8 -21.41 -9.10 9.86
N ILE A 9 -20.32 -8.33 9.77
CA ILE A 9 -19.60 -8.07 8.51
C ILE A 9 -19.07 -9.38 7.93
N TYR A 10 -18.49 -10.24 8.78
CA TYR A 10 -17.95 -11.53 8.40
C TYR A 10 -19.02 -12.46 7.85
N GLN A 11 -20.14 -12.63 8.55
CA GLN A 11 -21.25 -13.48 8.08
C GLN A 11 -21.80 -12.99 6.75
N ARG A 12 -21.92 -11.67 6.57
CA ARG A 12 -22.35 -11.06 5.30
C ARG A 12 -21.35 -11.36 4.17
N ALA A 13 -20.05 -11.21 4.44
CA ALA A 13 -19.00 -11.54 3.46
C ALA A 13 -19.01 -13.04 3.12
N ALA A 14 -19.11 -13.92 4.12
CA ALA A 14 -19.13 -15.36 3.95
C ALA A 14 -20.32 -15.78 3.09
N HIS A 15 -21.52 -15.30 3.40
CA HIS A 15 -22.72 -15.57 2.59
C HIS A 15 -22.53 -15.14 1.12
N ARG A 16 -21.97 -13.94 0.88
CA ARG A 16 -21.74 -13.42 -0.48
C ARG A 16 -20.68 -14.21 -1.27
N LYS A 17 -19.74 -14.86 -0.59
CA LYS A 17 -18.61 -15.57 -1.19
C LYS A 17 -18.79 -17.10 -1.24
N GLY A 18 -19.98 -17.60 -0.96
CA GLY A 18 -20.28 -19.04 -1.03
C GLY A 18 -20.01 -19.82 0.26
N GLY A 19 -19.94 -19.11 1.39
CA GLY A 19 -19.74 -19.67 2.74
C GLY A 19 -18.41 -19.27 3.37
N ALA A 20 -18.26 -19.57 4.66
CA ALA A 20 -17.06 -19.23 5.43
C ALA A 20 -15.80 -19.88 4.84
N ALA A 21 -15.89 -21.15 4.44
CA ALA A 21 -14.75 -21.88 3.85
C ALA A 21 -14.24 -21.25 2.54
N GLU A 22 -15.15 -20.78 1.67
CA GLU A 22 -14.75 -20.11 0.42
C GLU A 22 -14.19 -18.72 0.67
N LEU A 23 -14.72 -17.99 1.65
CA LEU A 23 -14.18 -16.70 2.08
C LEU A 23 -12.74 -16.84 2.59
N GLU A 24 -12.45 -17.80 3.47
CA GLU A 24 -11.09 -17.99 4.01
C GLU A 24 -10.06 -18.34 2.92
N LYS A 25 -10.46 -18.96 1.80
CA LYS A 25 -9.56 -19.26 0.68
C LYS A 25 -9.09 -18.01 -0.07
N ILE A 26 -9.93 -16.98 -0.12
CA ILE A 26 -9.65 -15.75 -0.89
C ILE A 26 -9.06 -14.63 -0.04
N VAL A 27 -9.33 -14.62 1.27
CA VAL A 27 -8.75 -13.66 2.21
C VAL A 27 -7.25 -13.95 2.40
N ARG A 28 -6.43 -12.92 2.28
CA ARG A 28 -4.96 -13.03 2.42
C ARG A 28 -4.47 -12.33 3.68
N ALA A 29 -3.70 -13.05 4.48
CA ALA A 29 -2.97 -12.51 5.61
C ALA A 29 -1.76 -11.67 5.13
N PRO A 30 -1.32 -10.66 5.91
CA PRO A 30 -0.06 -9.96 5.69
C PRO A 30 1.13 -10.86 6.04
N LEU A 31 2.33 -10.41 5.68
CA LEU A 31 3.57 -11.04 6.14
C LEU A 31 3.77 -10.79 7.63
N SER A 32 4.48 -11.70 8.29
CA SER A 32 4.99 -11.47 9.64
C SER A 32 6.03 -10.34 9.66
N GLN A 33 6.27 -9.76 10.83
CA GLN A 33 7.30 -8.72 11.02
C GLN A 33 8.69 -9.22 10.59
N ALA A 34 9.01 -10.47 10.89
CA ALA A 34 10.29 -11.09 10.52
C ALA A 34 10.43 -11.25 8.99
N GLU A 35 9.38 -11.69 8.30
CA GLU A 35 9.40 -11.78 6.83
C GLU A 35 9.50 -10.40 6.18
N LEU A 36 8.79 -9.40 6.73
CA LEU A 36 8.79 -8.04 6.20
C LEU A 36 10.16 -7.37 6.33
N SER A 37 10.88 -7.62 7.43
CA SER A 37 12.22 -7.05 7.63
C SER A 37 13.28 -7.65 6.70
N GLN A 38 13.05 -8.84 6.14
CA GLN A 38 13.94 -9.47 5.16
C GLN A 38 13.79 -8.92 3.74
N ILE A 39 12.75 -8.14 3.46
CA ILE A 39 12.61 -7.48 2.16
C ILE A 39 13.75 -6.48 2.01
N THR A 40 14.44 -6.47 0.87
CA THR A 40 15.52 -5.53 0.64
C THR A 40 15.00 -4.16 0.19
N ASP A 41 15.75 -3.10 0.49
CA ASP A 41 15.35 -1.71 0.21
C ASP A 41 15.11 -1.44 -1.29
N ASP A 42 15.86 -2.10 -2.18
CA ASP A 42 15.68 -2.00 -3.63
C ASP A 42 14.31 -2.54 -4.07
N ARG A 43 13.79 -3.60 -3.42
CA ARG A 43 12.45 -4.13 -3.70
C ARG A 43 11.35 -3.17 -3.27
N TRP A 44 11.56 -2.40 -2.20
CA TRP A 44 10.66 -1.31 -1.83
C TRP A 44 10.67 -0.19 -2.86
N LEU A 45 11.85 0.25 -3.30
CA LEU A 45 11.96 1.28 -4.32
C LEU A 45 11.31 0.84 -5.65
N ALA A 46 11.53 -0.41 -6.04
CA ALA A 46 10.89 -1.04 -7.19
C ALA A 46 9.36 -1.01 -7.05
N ALA A 47 8.81 -1.47 -5.93
CA ALA A 47 7.37 -1.53 -5.70
C ALA A 47 6.69 -0.14 -5.64
N PHE A 48 7.36 0.86 -5.05
CA PHE A 48 6.89 2.25 -5.08
C PHE A 48 6.92 2.84 -6.49
N THR A 49 7.93 2.49 -7.27
CA THR A 49 8.02 2.91 -8.67
C THR A 49 6.89 2.26 -9.48
N GLU A 50 6.65 0.96 -9.32
CA GLU A 50 5.62 0.20 -10.05
C GLU A 50 4.22 0.78 -9.82
N LYS A 51 3.73 0.76 -8.56
CA LYS A 51 3.29 1.97 -7.87
C LYS A 51 2.78 3.16 -8.69
N VAL A 52 3.66 4.15 -8.73
CA VAL A 52 3.52 5.44 -9.41
C VAL A 52 3.27 5.27 -10.92
N PHE A 53 3.89 4.27 -11.56
CA PHE A 53 3.68 4.02 -12.98
C PHE A 53 2.29 3.44 -13.30
N GLN A 54 1.71 2.63 -12.42
CA GLN A 54 0.33 2.11 -12.54
C GLN A 54 -0.74 3.21 -12.41
N CYS A 55 -0.44 4.35 -11.76
CA CYS A 55 -1.39 5.47 -11.70
C CYS A 55 -1.64 6.06 -13.10
N GLY A 56 -2.83 5.82 -13.66
CA GLY A 56 -3.22 6.32 -14.98
C GLY A 56 -2.68 5.50 -16.16
N ILE A 57 -2.14 4.30 -15.91
CA ILE A 57 -1.66 3.39 -16.97
C ILE A 57 -2.17 1.99 -16.67
N SER A 58 -2.55 1.24 -17.70
CA SER A 58 -2.97 -0.15 -17.55
C SER A 58 -1.89 -0.98 -16.85
N TRP A 59 -2.29 -1.72 -15.82
CA TRP A 59 -1.42 -2.59 -15.04
C TRP A 59 -0.67 -3.60 -15.91
N ASN A 60 -1.35 -4.17 -16.91
CA ASN A 60 -0.74 -5.10 -17.88
C ASN A 60 0.41 -4.45 -18.67
N VAL A 61 0.28 -3.16 -19.02
CA VAL A 61 1.32 -2.43 -19.75
C VAL A 61 2.55 -2.20 -18.89
N VAL A 62 2.35 -1.80 -17.63
CA VAL A 62 3.46 -1.60 -16.67
C VAL A 62 4.19 -2.93 -16.44
N ARG A 63 3.46 -4.00 -16.15
CA ARG A 63 4.05 -5.33 -15.90
C ARG A 63 4.84 -5.87 -17.08
N LYS A 64 4.32 -5.73 -18.30
CA LYS A 64 5.02 -6.18 -19.51
C LYS A 64 6.36 -5.48 -19.70
N LYS A 65 6.48 -4.22 -19.26
CA LYS A 65 7.71 -3.42 -19.35
C LYS A 65 8.61 -3.54 -18.11
N TRP A 66 8.15 -4.20 -17.05
CA TRP A 66 8.85 -4.21 -15.76
C TRP A 66 10.26 -4.80 -15.81
N PRO A 67 10.54 -5.90 -16.55
CA PRO A 67 11.90 -6.40 -16.68
C PRO A 67 12.88 -5.36 -17.24
N GLN A 68 12.41 -4.51 -18.16
CA GLN A 68 13.23 -3.42 -18.69
C GLN A 68 13.40 -2.26 -17.71
N PHE A 69 12.42 -2.02 -16.82
CA PHE A 69 12.60 -1.07 -15.71
C PHE A 69 13.70 -1.56 -14.77
N GLU A 70 13.69 -2.84 -14.38
CA GLU A 70 14.74 -3.42 -13.53
C GLU A 70 16.13 -3.22 -14.18
N GLU A 71 16.28 -3.53 -15.47
CA GLU A 71 17.56 -3.34 -16.17
C GLU A 71 17.99 -1.86 -16.25
N VAL A 72 17.08 -0.97 -16.68
CA VAL A 72 17.37 0.47 -16.87
C VAL A 72 17.72 1.16 -15.56
N PHE A 73 17.12 0.74 -14.46
CA PHE A 73 17.30 1.33 -13.14
C PHE A 73 18.16 0.48 -12.21
N PHE A 74 19.06 -0.35 -12.75
CA PHE A 74 20.04 -1.15 -12.00
C PHE A 74 19.41 -1.95 -10.85
N GLU A 75 18.29 -2.62 -11.13
CA GLU A 75 17.49 -3.40 -10.19
C GLU A 75 17.06 -2.58 -8.96
N PHE A 76 16.95 -1.25 -9.13
CA PHE A 76 16.61 -0.29 -8.09
C PHE A 76 17.57 -0.25 -6.91
N ASP A 77 18.83 -0.63 -7.13
CA ASP A 77 19.92 -0.49 -6.17
C ASP A 77 20.01 0.96 -5.66
N ILE A 78 19.76 1.14 -4.36
CA ILE A 78 19.62 2.46 -3.74
C ILE A 78 20.88 3.32 -3.94
N GLU A 79 22.06 2.74 -3.73
CA GLU A 79 23.33 3.47 -3.81
C GLU A 79 23.62 3.88 -5.25
N LYS A 80 23.46 2.96 -6.21
CA LYS A 80 23.63 3.28 -7.64
C LYS A 80 22.67 4.37 -8.09
N MET A 81 21.41 4.32 -7.65
CA MET A 81 20.41 5.35 -8.00
C MET A 81 20.78 6.72 -7.45
N LEU A 82 21.30 6.80 -6.22
CA LEU A 82 21.66 8.07 -5.59
C LEU A 82 22.95 8.70 -6.15
N MET A 83 23.79 7.90 -6.83
CA MET A 83 25.00 8.40 -7.50
C MET A 83 24.74 8.95 -8.91
N LEU A 84 23.53 8.79 -9.47
CA LEU A 84 23.22 9.27 -10.81
C LEU A 84 23.03 10.79 -10.84
N PRO A 85 23.74 11.52 -11.72
CA PRO A 85 23.50 12.94 -11.94
C PRO A 85 22.15 13.17 -12.65
N ASN A 86 21.61 14.39 -12.56
CA ASN A 86 20.29 14.73 -13.08
C ASN A 86 20.16 14.48 -14.59
N GLU A 87 21.21 14.75 -15.37
CA GLU A 87 21.24 14.55 -16.81
C GLU A 87 21.05 13.07 -17.19
N MET A 88 21.59 12.15 -16.39
CA MET A 88 21.38 10.71 -16.60
C MET A 88 19.95 10.29 -16.30
N TRP A 89 19.28 10.92 -15.32
CA TRP A 89 17.86 10.66 -15.08
C TRP A 89 16.98 11.11 -16.25
N GLU A 90 17.27 12.27 -16.82
CA GLU A 90 16.59 12.77 -18.02
C GLU A 90 16.79 11.84 -19.22
N GLN A 91 18.02 11.35 -19.43
CA GLN A 91 18.33 10.38 -20.48
C GLN A 91 17.59 9.05 -20.26
N LYS A 92 17.65 8.48 -19.05
CA LYS A 92 16.93 7.24 -18.71
C LYS A 92 15.42 7.39 -18.91
N ALA A 93 14.85 8.57 -18.63
CA ALA A 93 13.42 8.82 -18.85
C ALA A 93 13.00 8.79 -20.32
N GLN A 94 13.95 8.88 -21.26
CA GLN A 94 13.71 8.77 -22.70
C GLN A 94 13.92 7.35 -23.25
N ASP A 95 14.36 6.39 -22.44
CA ASP A 95 14.61 5.02 -22.90
C ASP A 95 13.29 4.40 -23.45
N PRO A 96 13.26 3.96 -24.73
CA PRO A 96 12.05 3.44 -25.36
C PRO A 96 11.58 2.11 -24.76
N ARG A 97 12.45 1.41 -24.02
CA ARG A 97 12.14 0.14 -23.36
C ARG A 97 11.19 0.34 -22.18
N ILE A 98 11.24 1.49 -21.51
CA ILE A 98 10.34 1.83 -20.38
C ILE A 98 9.12 2.63 -20.84
N ILE A 99 8.32 3.09 -19.88
CA ILE A 99 7.26 4.08 -20.12
C ILE A 99 7.90 5.47 -19.98
N ARG A 100 8.05 6.18 -21.10
CA ARG A 100 8.70 7.50 -21.14
C ARG A 100 7.84 8.56 -20.44
N HIS A 101 8.13 8.83 -19.18
CA HIS A 101 7.43 9.82 -18.38
C HIS A 101 8.37 10.46 -17.34
N LEU A 102 8.98 11.59 -17.71
CA LEU A 102 10.00 12.25 -16.89
C LEU A 102 9.57 12.49 -15.44
N THR A 103 8.38 13.09 -15.22
CA THR A 103 7.92 13.37 -13.85
C THR A 103 7.74 12.12 -12.97
N LYS A 104 7.47 10.95 -13.58
CA LYS A 104 7.37 9.67 -12.85
C LYS A 104 8.76 9.07 -12.64
N VAL A 105 9.66 9.16 -13.61
CA VAL A 105 11.06 8.74 -13.42
C VAL A 105 11.74 9.56 -12.33
N MET A 106 11.51 10.87 -12.28
CA MET A 106 12.07 11.73 -11.23
C MET A 106 11.50 11.48 -9.82
N THR A 107 10.50 10.60 -9.65
CA THR A 107 10.13 10.14 -8.31
C THR A 107 11.09 9.10 -7.76
N ILE A 108 11.81 8.37 -8.62
CA ILE A 108 12.75 7.31 -8.23
C ILE A 108 13.88 7.85 -7.36
N PRO A 109 14.66 8.90 -7.76
CA PRO A 109 15.73 9.41 -6.89
C PRO A 109 15.19 9.98 -5.57
N ALA A 110 14.03 10.63 -5.58
CA ALA A 110 13.42 11.16 -4.36
C ALA A 110 12.99 10.03 -3.38
N ASN A 111 12.40 8.95 -3.92
CA ASN A 111 12.00 7.79 -3.11
C ASN A 111 13.20 6.96 -2.65
N ALA A 112 14.26 6.86 -3.47
CA ALA A 112 15.52 6.26 -3.08
C ALA A 112 16.16 7.02 -1.91
N MET A 113 16.12 8.35 -1.95
CA MET A 113 16.62 9.20 -0.86
C MET A 113 15.78 9.03 0.41
N MET A 114 14.45 8.93 0.31
CA MET A 114 13.57 8.63 1.46
C MET A 114 13.96 7.29 2.10
N ILE A 115 14.11 6.23 1.31
CA ILE A 115 14.49 4.89 1.77
C ILE A 115 15.88 4.91 2.42
N HIS A 116 16.85 5.58 1.78
CA HIS A 116 18.20 5.74 2.32
C HIS A 116 18.19 6.49 3.66
N ASN A 117 17.39 7.55 3.79
CA ASN A 117 17.29 8.32 5.03
C ASN A 117 16.61 7.54 6.17
N ALA A 118 15.71 6.60 5.87
CA ALA A 118 15.13 5.73 6.90
C ALA A 118 16.20 4.89 7.63
N LYS A 119 17.33 4.57 6.96
CA LYS A 119 18.49 3.92 7.60
C LYS A 119 19.14 4.74 8.73
N ARG A 120 18.83 6.04 8.82
CA ARG A 120 19.34 6.90 9.89
C ARG A 120 18.51 6.78 11.18
N GLU A 121 17.28 6.29 11.05
CA GLU A 121 16.30 6.17 12.13
C GLU A 121 16.08 4.70 12.54
N ALA A 122 16.43 3.74 11.68
CA ALA A 122 16.38 2.29 11.89
C ALA A 122 17.48 1.59 11.08
N ASP A 123 17.69 0.29 11.25
CA ASP A 123 18.73 -0.47 10.49
C ASP A 123 18.46 -0.52 8.97
N SER A 124 17.18 -0.49 8.57
CA SER A 124 16.75 -0.45 7.17
C SER A 124 15.36 0.17 7.03
N PHE A 125 14.97 0.54 5.79
CA PHE A 125 13.61 0.97 5.53
C PHE A 125 12.59 -0.15 5.83
N SER A 126 12.95 -1.39 5.49
CA SER A 126 12.13 -2.56 5.81
C SER A 126 11.93 -2.74 7.31
N GLN A 127 12.97 -2.54 8.12
CA GLN A 127 12.88 -2.61 9.57
C GLN A 127 11.94 -1.52 10.11
N MET A 128 12.09 -0.28 9.64
CA MET A 128 11.18 0.82 9.99
C MET A 128 9.72 0.49 9.65
N VAL A 129 9.45 -0.09 8.48
CA VAL A 129 8.09 -0.49 8.09
C VAL A 129 7.59 -1.68 8.92
N ALA A 130 8.44 -2.66 9.22
CA ALA A 130 8.11 -3.83 10.03
C ALA A 130 7.71 -3.42 11.46
N ASP A 131 8.50 -2.55 12.09
CA ASP A 131 8.32 -2.09 13.46
C ASP A 131 7.18 -1.07 13.62
N TRP A 132 6.69 -0.50 12.51
CA TRP A 132 5.59 0.47 12.58
C TRP A 132 4.32 -0.18 13.15
N PRO A 133 3.73 0.35 14.25
CA PRO A 133 2.54 -0.26 14.84
C PRO A 133 1.35 -0.27 13.88
N SER A 134 0.69 -1.42 13.71
CA SER A 134 -0.49 -1.55 12.84
C SER A 134 -1.62 -0.62 13.29
N GLU A 135 -1.80 -0.41 14.59
CA GLU A 135 -2.83 0.46 15.16
C GLU A 135 -2.65 1.93 14.76
N ARG A 136 -1.42 2.30 14.38
CA ARG A 136 -1.01 3.64 13.92
C ARG A 136 -0.59 3.63 12.45
N ILE A 137 -1.09 2.68 11.65
CA ILE A 137 -0.68 2.51 10.25
C ILE A 137 -0.91 3.75 9.37
N THR A 138 -1.91 4.58 9.70
CA THR A 138 -2.17 5.84 8.97
C THR A 138 -1.05 6.87 9.13
N GLU A 139 -0.24 6.76 10.18
CA GLU A 139 0.94 7.60 10.36
C GLU A 139 2.08 7.18 9.42
N LEU A 140 2.22 5.88 9.12
CA LEU A 140 3.14 5.41 8.08
C LEU A 140 2.73 5.95 6.71
N TRP A 141 1.42 6.03 6.43
CA TRP A 141 0.94 6.64 5.20
C TRP A 141 1.29 8.13 5.12
N ASP A 142 1.18 8.86 6.24
CA ASP A 142 1.56 10.26 6.32
C ASP A 142 3.07 10.45 6.14
N TYR A 143 3.89 9.56 6.72
CA TYR A 143 5.34 9.53 6.49
C TYR A 143 5.66 9.37 5.00
N LEU A 144 5.11 8.34 4.35
CA LEU A 144 5.33 8.10 2.91
C LEU A 144 4.89 9.30 2.06
N LYS A 145 3.75 9.92 2.41
CA LYS A 145 3.26 11.12 1.73
C LYS A 145 4.19 12.32 1.88
N LYS A 146 4.77 12.52 3.07
CA LYS A 146 5.60 13.69 3.40
C LYS A 146 7.02 13.57 2.86
N HIS A 147 7.62 12.39 3.02
CA HIS A 147 9.03 12.17 2.71
C HIS A 147 9.25 11.58 1.30
N GLY A 148 8.25 10.88 0.76
CA GLY A 148 8.28 10.34 -0.59
C GLY A 148 7.70 11.28 -1.64
N LYS A 149 7.85 10.87 -2.91
CA LYS A 149 7.29 11.57 -4.07
C LYS A 149 6.21 10.72 -4.73
N ARG A 150 4.99 11.27 -4.78
CA ARG A 150 3.76 10.61 -5.29
C ARG A 150 3.33 9.36 -4.51
N LEU A 151 3.75 9.23 -3.25
CA LEU A 151 3.37 8.11 -2.37
C LEU A 151 2.15 8.40 -1.47
N GLY A 152 1.58 9.60 -1.55
CA GLY A 152 0.35 9.94 -0.84
C GLY A 152 -0.92 9.34 -1.48
N GLY A 153 -2.05 9.53 -0.79
CA GLY A 153 -3.32 8.94 -1.22
C GLY A 153 -3.26 7.42 -1.19
N ASN A 154 -3.71 6.77 -2.26
CA ASN A 154 -3.77 5.31 -2.33
C ASN A 154 -2.40 4.67 -2.65
N THR A 155 -1.45 5.39 -3.25
CA THR A 155 -0.19 4.79 -3.72
C THR A 155 0.56 4.09 -2.59
N GLY A 156 0.86 4.80 -1.51
CA GLY A 156 1.60 4.23 -0.37
C GLY A 156 0.88 3.07 0.29
N ALA A 157 -0.41 3.23 0.62
CA ALA A 157 -1.20 2.18 1.28
C ALA A 157 -1.30 0.90 0.42
N TYR A 158 -1.53 1.03 -0.89
CA TYR A 158 -1.56 -0.12 -1.79
C TYR A 158 -0.18 -0.77 -1.98
N THR A 159 0.91 0.00 -2.01
CA THR A 159 2.26 -0.58 -2.04
C THR A 159 2.55 -1.34 -0.75
N LEU A 160 2.23 -0.78 0.42
CA LEU A 160 2.36 -1.46 1.71
C LEU A 160 1.60 -2.79 1.73
N ARG A 161 0.34 -2.82 1.27
CA ARG A 161 -0.44 -4.05 1.15
C ARG A 161 0.20 -5.05 0.19
N GLN A 162 0.69 -4.59 -0.97
CA GLN A 162 1.36 -5.45 -1.96
C GLN A 162 2.63 -6.07 -1.41
N MET A 163 3.38 -5.33 -0.61
CA MET A 163 4.63 -5.77 0.02
C MET A 163 4.39 -6.56 1.32
N GLY A 164 3.14 -6.76 1.73
CA GLY A 164 2.79 -7.61 2.86
C GLY A 164 2.73 -6.90 4.22
N LYS A 165 2.83 -5.56 4.29
CA LYS A 165 2.58 -4.85 5.54
C LYS A 165 1.11 -4.95 5.92
N ASP A 166 0.85 -5.22 7.20
CA ASP A 166 -0.50 -5.16 7.76
C ASP A 166 -1.07 -3.73 7.67
N THR A 167 -2.04 -3.54 6.77
CA THR A 167 -2.62 -2.24 6.47
C THR A 167 -4.01 -2.42 5.88
N PHE A 168 -4.90 -1.46 6.10
CA PHE A 168 -6.21 -1.45 5.45
C PHE A 168 -6.20 -0.60 4.18
N ILE A 169 -7.14 -0.85 3.28
CA ILE A 169 -7.28 -0.08 2.04
C ILE A 169 -8.65 0.58 2.05
N LEU A 170 -8.67 1.91 1.89
CA LEU A 170 -9.90 2.68 1.65
C LEU A 170 -10.33 2.54 0.19
N SER A 171 -10.72 1.32 -0.21
CA SER A 171 -11.34 1.06 -1.50
C SER A 171 -12.72 1.72 -1.57
N SER A 172 -13.34 1.77 -2.75
CA SER A 172 -14.71 2.27 -2.89
C SER A 172 -15.69 1.56 -1.96
N ASP A 173 -15.56 0.24 -1.82
CA ASP A 173 -16.47 -0.58 -1.01
C ASP A 173 -16.24 -0.36 0.49
N VAL A 174 -14.97 -0.32 0.92
CA VAL A 174 -14.62 -0.03 2.31
C VAL A 174 -15.07 1.38 2.69
N GLU A 175 -14.83 2.37 1.82
CA GLU A 175 -15.29 3.74 2.03
C GLU A 175 -16.82 3.80 2.11
N ALA A 176 -17.54 3.15 1.20
CA ALA A 176 -19.00 3.11 1.21
C ALA A 176 -19.55 2.49 2.51
N HIS A 177 -18.94 1.40 2.97
CA HIS A 177 -19.32 0.77 4.23
C HIS A 177 -19.10 1.69 5.43
N LEU A 178 -17.92 2.31 5.54
CA LEU A 178 -17.60 3.26 6.63
C LEU A 178 -18.51 4.49 6.61
N ARG A 179 -18.95 4.94 5.43
CA ARG A 179 -19.93 6.04 5.30
C ARG A 179 -21.33 5.61 5.73
N SER A 180 -21.78 4.42 5.31
CA SER A 180 -23.11 3.90 5.67
C SER A 180 -23.28 3.62 7.17
N THR A 181 -22.18 3.56 7.91
CA THR A 181 -22.14 3.34 9.36
C THR A 181 -21.72 4.60 10.13
N ASP A 182 -21.72 5.77 9.47
CA ASP A 182 -21.36 7.09 10.02
C ASP A 182 -19.94 7.16 10.64
N VAL A 183 -19.05 6.22 10.30
CA VAL A 183 -17.65 6.26 10.75
C VAL A 183 -16.87 7.33 10.00
N VAL A 184 -17.16 7.51 8.71
CA VAL A 184 -16.52 8.53 7.86
C VAL A 184 -17.57 9.47 7.28
N ASP A 185 -17.44 10.76 7.60
CA ASP A 185 -18.34 11.84 7.15
C ASP A 185 -17.67 12.83 6.18
N SER A 186 -16.36 12.70 5.97
CA SER A 186 -15.53 13.67 5.26
C SER A 186 -14.87 13.06 4.03
N GLY A 187 -14.16 13.87 3.24
CA GLY A 187 -13.37 13.36 2.12
C GLY A 187 -12.39 12.26 2.56
N ARG A 188 -12.33 11.15 1.81
CA ARG A 188 -11.56 9.93 2.16
C ARG A 188 -10.08 10.13 2.46
N ASN A 189 -9.48 11.15 1.86
CA ASN A 189 -8.05 11.46 2.02
C ASN A 189 -7.77 12.50 3.11
N THR A 190 -8.78 12.88 3.90
CA THR A 190 -8.59 13.78 5.03
C THR A 190 -8.01 13.01 6.22
N LYS A 191 -7.18 13.68 7.03
CA LYS A 191 -6.61 13.10 8.25
C LYS A 191 -7.71 12.64 9.22
N ARG A 192 -8.82 13.38 9.28
CA ARG A 192 -10.01 13.03 10.08
C ARG A 192 -10.62 11.70 9.64
N ALA A 193 -10.88 11.52 8.35
CA ALA A 193 -11.43 10.27 7.81
C ALA A 193 -10.47 9.08 8.05
N GLN A 194 -9.16 9.27 7.84
CA GLN A 194 -8.16 8.23 8.07
C GLN A 194 -8.08 7.81 9.54
N LEU A 195 -8.13 8.77 10.47
CA LEU A 195 -8.12 8.48 11.91
C LEU A 195 -9.39 7.73 12.34
N ALA A 196 -10.56 8.16 11.86
CA ALA A 196 -11.83 7.51 12.18
C ALA A 196 -11.87 6.07 11.62
N ALA A 197 -11.44 5.88 10.37
CA ALA A 197 -11.28 4.56 9.79
C ALA A 197 -10.29 3.71 10.59
N GLY A 198 -9.11 4.23 10.92
CA GLY A 198 -8.11 3.53 11.72
C GLY A 198 -8.67 3.04 13.07
N LYS A 199 -9.44 3.90 13.77
CA LYS A 199 -10.12 3.51 15.00
C LYS A 199 -11.09 2.35 14.79
N ALA A 200 -11.93 2.42 13.75
CA ALA A 200 -12.88 1.34 13.47
C ALA A 200 -12.17 0.02 13.14
N PHE A 201 -11.12 0.07 12.34
CA PHE A 201 -10.30 -1.09 12.00
C PHE A 201 -9.61 -1.71 13.22
N ASN A 202 -9.09 -0.89 14.13
CA ASN A 202 -8.48 -1.36 15.38
C ASN A 202 -9.52 -2.02 16.29
N GLU A 203 -10.74 -1.47 16.38
CA GLU A 203 -11.83 -2.08 17.14
C GLU A 203 -12.25 -3.44 16.54
N TRP A 204 -12.30 -3.57 15.21
CA TRP A 204 -12.58 -4.86 14.55
C TRP A 204 -11.43 -5.87 14.73
N GLN A 205 -10.19 -5.40 14.79
CA GLN A 205 -9.04 -6.24 15.11
C GLN A 205 -9.14 -6.80 16.54
N GLN A 206 -9.45 -5.95 17.52
CA GLN A 206 -9.65 -6.40 18.90
C GLN A 206 -10.81 -7.39 19.04
N GLN A 207 -11.87 -7.24 18.25
CA GLN A 207 -13.02 -8.15 18.25
C GLN A 207 -12.72 -9.53 17.65
N SER A 208 -11.85 -9.58 16.63
CA SER A 208 -11.70 -10.76 15.78
C SER A 208 -10.35 -11.47 15.90
N GLY A 209 -9.33 -10.78 16.41
CA GLY A 209 -7.94 -11.24 16.37
C GLY A 209 -7.30 -11.22 14.98
N ARG A 210 -8.00 -10.73 13.95
CA ARG A 210 -7.50 -10.68 12.57
C ARG A 210 -6.64 -9.45 12.31
N SER A 211 -5.78 -9.55 11.31
CA SER A 211 -5.01 -8.41 10.79
C SER A 211 -5.90 -7.35 10.14
N LEU A 212 -5.43 -6.11 10.08
CA LEU A 212 -6.11 -5.02 9.38
C LEU A 212 -6.27 -5.35 7.88
N SER A 213 -5.29 -6.05 7.33
CA SER A 213 -5.31 -6.55 5.95
C SER A 213 -6.48 -7.49 5.68
N GLU A 214 -6.71 -8.48 6.55
CA GLU A 214 -7.84 -9.42 6.42
C GLU A 214 -9.18 -8.70 6.62
N ILE A 215 -9.29 -7.89 7.68
CA ILE A 215 -10.50 -7.12 7.99
C ILE A 215 -10.89 -6.25 6.79
N SER A 216 -9.90 -5.60 6.16
CA SER A 216 -10.12 -4.73 5.01
C SER A 216 -10.67 -5.48 3.79
N GLN A 217 -10.21 -6.71 3.57
CA GLN A 217 -10.73 -7.58 2.51
C GLN A 217 -12.16 -8.03 2.83
N ILE A 218 -12.40 -8.47 4.07
CA ILE A 218 -13.70 -8.97 4.52
C ILE A 218 -14.77 -7.87 4.46
N VAL A 219 -14.44 -6.65 4.90
CA VAL A 219 -15.32 -5.48 4.76
C VAL A 219 -15.68 -5.25 3.29
N ALA A 220 -14.68 -5.24 2.39
CA ALA A 220 -14.92 -5.07 0.96
C ALA A 220 -15.79 -6.18 0.38
N TYR A 221 -15.55 -7.44 0.74
CA TYR A 221 -16.35 -8.58 0.29
C TYR A 221 -17.78 -8.58 0.85
N SER A 222 -18.01 -7.92 1.98
CA SER A 222 -19.34 -7.79 2.60
C SER A 222 -20.27 -6.82 1.87
N CYS A 223 -19.74 -5.96 0.99
CA CYS A 223 -20.51 -4.91 0.31
C CYS A 223 -20.09 -4.75 -1.15
N GLY A 224 -20.61 -3.73 -1.85
CA GLY A 224 -20.27 -3.43 -3.24
C GLY A 224 -20.80 -4.43 -4.28
N ASP A 225 -20.26 -4.33 -5.50
CA ASP A 225 -20.48 -5.31 -6.56
C ASP A 225 -19.80 -6.63 -6.16
N ASN A 226 -20.53 -7.74 -6.12
CA ASN A 226 -20.02 -9.03 -5.62
C ASN A 226 -19.04 -9.70 -6.61
N ARG A 227 -17.89 -9.07 -6.83
CA ARG A 227 -16.79 -9.55 -7.68
C ARG A 227 -15.79 -10.34 -6.83
N VAL A 228 -15.21 -11.39 -7.41
CA VAL A 228 -14.12 -12.18 -6.82
C VAL A 228 -12.80 -11.65 -7.35
#